data_AF-A0A7C6MYY5-F1
#
_entry.id   AF-A0A7C6MYY5-F1
#
_cell.length_a   1.000
_cell.length_b   1.000
_cell.length_c   1.000
_cell.angle_alpha   90.00
_cell.angle_beta   90.00
_cell.angle_gamma   90.00
#
_symmetry.space_group_name_H-M   'P 1'
#
loop_
_entity.id
_entity.type
_entity.pdbx_description
1 polymer ?
#
loop_
_entity_poly.entity_id
_entity_poly.type
_entity_poly.pdbx_seq_one_letter_code
_entity_poly.pdbx_strand_id
1 'polypeptide(L)'
;MLRIFGRIYSRNDVLNSLRQISASGLMEYENDISFTNEMITSISRENQLSRGKMKYLKDIIFKYDPNIMEMFTNIEVTQDDINWAQEQITRFEATGVYRYRGVEAYKGVAGERVISRYIMNMFPDIVLNTPIGEGHAIDEFDFRLGELTCDIKCSTQLHYASITPKVAVENETPKDYYIGARFDDRDPENNRVYIIGYLTHEEIAGYRVLQRYGTPYYEVSLLDMHNFNDLLNIFRENNEQR
;
A
#
# COMPACT_ATOMS: atom_id res chain seq x y z
N MET A 1 5.56 3.73 -25.54
CA MET A 1 6.05 2.67 -24.62
C MET A 1 5.78 3.15 -23.20
N LEU A 2 5.08 2.35 -22.40
CA LEU A 2 4.70 2.70 -21.03
C LEU A 2 5.65 2.02 -20.04
N ARG A 3 6.05 2.70 -18.96
CA ARG A 3 6.90 2.13 -17.91
C ARG A 3 6.23 2.25 -16.54
N ILE A 4 6.15 1.12 -15.83
CA ILE A 4 5.58 0.99 -14.48
C ILE A 4 6.53 0.09 -13.68
N PHE A 5 7.06 0.56 -12.55
CA PHE A 5 8.07 -0.16 -11.72
C PHE A 5 9.21 -0.80 -12.52
N GLY A 6 9.75 -0.07 -13.49
CA GLY A 6 10.82 -0.60 -14.34
C GLY A 6 10.36 -1.48 -15.50
N ARG A 7 9.21 -2.16 -15.39
CA ARG A 7 8.62 -2.98 -16.45
C ARG A 7 8.18 -2.12 -17.63
N ILE A 8 8.52 -2.60 -18.82
CA ILE A 8 8.18 -1.96 -20.08
C ILE A 8 6.95 -2.64 -20.66
N TYR A 9 5.93 -1.84 -20.96
CA TYR A 9 4.72 -2.26 -21.63
C TYR A 9 4.75 -1.75 -23.07
N SER A 10 4.68 -2.69 -24.01
CA SER A 10 4.33 -2.39 -25.40
C SER A 10 2.87 -1.93 -25.48
N ARG A 11 2.49 -1.36 -26.62
CA ARG A 11 1.10 -0.97 -26.86
C ARG A 11 0.14 -2.17 -26.75
N ASN A 12 0.56 -3.33 -27.24
CA ASN A 12 -0.24 -4.55 -27.20
C ASN A 12 -0.39 -5.06 -25.77
N ASP A 13 0.66 -4.98 -24.95
CA ASP A 13 0.59 -5.36 -23.54
C ASP A 13 -0.43 -4.49 -22.81
N VAL A 14 -0.38 -3.16 -23.00
CA VAL A 14 -1.35 -2.24 -22.41
C VAL A 14 -2.78 -2.58 -22.84
N LEU A 15 -3.01 -2.79 -24.14
CA LEU A 15 -4.34 -3.13 -24.65
C LEU A 15 -4.85 -4.46 -24.11
N ASN A 16 -3.97 -5.46 -23.96
CA ASN A 16 -4.33 -6.75 -23.39
C ASN A 16 -4.69 -6.62 -21.91
N SER A 17 -3.89 -5.93 -21.11
CA SER A 17 -4.21 -5.67 -19.69
C SER A 17 -5.54 -4.95 -19.57
N LEU A 18 -5.77 -3.86 -20.32
CA LEU A 18 -7.04 -3.11 -20.26
C LEU A 18 -8.25 -3.95 -20.67
N ARG A 19 -8.13 -4.82 -21.68
CA ARG A 19 -9.22 -5.72 -22.09
C ARG A 19 -9.52 -6.78 -21.03
N GLN A 20 -8.49 -7.33 -20.39
CA GLN A 20 -8.66 -8.27 -19.28
C GLN A 20 -9.35 -7.58 -18.09
N ILE A 21 -8.93 -6.36 -17.73
CA ILE A 21 -9.54 -5.56 -16.66
C ILE A 21 -11.00 -5.25 -16.98
N SER A 22 -11.32 -4.88 -18.22
CA SER A 22 -12.70 -4.63 -18.64
C SER A 22 -13.58 -5.89 -18.61
N ALA A 23 -12.98 -7.08 -18.76
CA ALA A 23 -13.68 -8.35 -18.81
C ALA A 23 -13.78 -9.06 -17.46
N SER A 24 -12.95 -8.68 -16.47
CA SER A 24 -12.82 -9.39 -15.19
C SER A 24 -14.00 -9.19 -14.23
N GLY A 25 -15.02 -8.42 -14.61
CA GLY A 25 -16.22 -8.27 -13.79
C GLY A 25 -15.95 -7.59 -12.43
N LEU A 26 -14.87 -6.81 -12.30
CA LEU A 26 -14.54 -5.95 -11.14
C LEU A 26 -15.52 -4.75 -11.04
N MET A 27 -16.82 -5.05 -11.16
CA MET A 27 -17.95 -4.18 -11.53
C MET A 27 -18.32 -3.09 -10.52
N GLU A 28 -17.54 -2.87 -9.46
CA GLU A 28 -17.91 -1.90 -8.41
C GLU A 28 -17.45 -0.47 -8.71
N TYR A 29 -16.65 -0.24 -9.77
CA TYR A 29 -16.05 1.07 -10.07
C TYR A 29 -16.37 1.56 -11.49
N GLU A 30 -17.59 2.08 -11.70
CA GLU A 30 -18.08 2.55 -13.00
C GLU A 30 -17.14 3.57 -13.69
N ASN A 31 -16.49 4.44 -12.90
CA ASN A 31 -15.55 5.44 -13.41
C ASN A 31 -14.27 4.80 -14.01
N ASP A 32 -13.71 3.80 -13.33
CA ASP A 32 -12.49 3.12 -13.78
C ASP A 32 -12.77 2.31 -15.06
N ILE A 33 -13.98 1.75 -15.22
CA ILE A 33 -14.41 1.05 -16.45
C ILE A 33 -14.61 2.01 -17.62
N SER A 34 -15.36 3.10 -17.40
CA SER A 34 -15.59 4.13 -18.42
C SER A 34 -14.26 4.65 -18.97
N PHE A 35 -13.33 4.96 -18.07
CA PHE A 35 -11.97 5.36 -18.43
C PHE A 35 -11.20 4.25 -19.17
N THR A 36 -11.28 3.01 -18.70
CA THR A 36 -10.63 1.86 -19.36
C THR A 36 -11.07 1.72 -20.82
N ASN A 37 -12.37 1.82 -21.09
CA ASN A 37 -12.93 1.76 -22.45
C ASN A 37 -12.49 2.95 -23.32
N GLU A 38 -12.45 4.15 -22.73
CA GLU A 38 -11.90 5.34 -23.39
C GLU A 38 -10.42 5.13 -23.77
N MET A 39 -9.63 4.54 -22.88
CA MET A 39 -8.21 4.29 -23.09
C MET A 39 -7.97 3.21 -24.15
N ILE A 40 -8.74 2.13 -24.15
CA ILE A 40 -8.70 1.12 -25.22
C ILE A 40 -8.93 1.80 -26.57
N THR A 41 -9.95 2.65 -26.68
CA THR A 41 -10.27 3.37 -27.93
C THR A 41 -9.15 4.33 -28.33
N SER A 42 -8.67 5.15 -27.39
CA SER A 42 -7.63 6.15 -27.65
C SER A 42 -6.30 5.53 -28.08
N ILE A 43 -5.88 4.49 -27.38
CA ILE A 43 -4.63 3.75 -27.67
C ILE A 43 -4.78 2.98 -28.98
N SER A 44 -5.94 2.40 -29.28
CA SER A 44 -6.20 1.71 -30.56
C SER A 44 -6.17 2.66 -31.76
N ARG A 45 -6.47 3.94 -31.55
CA ARG A 45 -6.43 4.99 -32.58
C ARG A 45 -5.11 5.77 -32.66
N GLU A 46 -4.10 5.38 -31.89
CA GLU A 46 -2.78 6.06 -31.87
C GLU A 46 -2.81 7.50 -31.37
N ASN A 47 -3.83 7.85 -30.57
CA ASN A 47 -3.91 9.18 -29.98
C ASN A 47 -2.82 9.34 -28.90
N GLN A 48 -2.14 10.49 -28.91
CA GLN A 48 -1.30 10.88 -27.79
C GLN A 48 -2.17 11.15 -26.56
N LEU A 49 -1.81 10.52 -25.43
CA LEU A 49 -2.48 10.74 -24.15
C LEU A 49 -1.91 11.97 -23.46
N SER A 50 -2.78 12.76 -22.82
CA SER A 50 -2.33 13.83 -21.93
C SER A 50 -1.59 13.26 -20.72
N ARG A 51 -0.79 14.09 -20.03
CA ARG A 51 -0.09 13.68 -18.81
C ARG A 51 -1.04 13.13 -17.74
N GLY A 52 -2.20 13.74 -17.55
CA GLY A 52 -3.22 13.28 -16.59
C GLY A 52 -3.79 11.91 -16.95
N LYS A 53 -4.14 11.69 -18.23
CA LYS A 53 -4.60 10.38 -18.71
C LYS A 53 -3.53 9.31 -18.60
N MET A 54 -2.27 9.68 -18.86
CA MET A 54 -1.15 8.76 -18.70
C MET A 54 -0.94 8.36 -17.23
N LYS A 55 -1.05 9.31 -16.29
CA LYS A 55 -0.97 9.01 -14.85
C LYS A 55 -2.07 8.03 -14.45
N TYR A 56 -3.32 8.33 -14.82
CA TYR A 56 -4.45 7.49 -14.44
C TYR A 56 -4.42 6.11 -15.12
N LEU A 57 -3.91 6.00 -16.36
CA LEU A 57 -3.65 4.72 -17.00
C LEU A 57 -2.66 3.86 -16.20
N LYS A 58 -1.59 4.45 -15.65
CA LYS A 58 -0.66 3.73 -14.77
C LYS A 58 -1.35 3.25 -13.51
N ASP A 59 -2.20 4.08 -12.90
CA ASP A 59 -2.96 3.70 -11.71
C ASP A 59 -3.87 2.49 -12.00
N ILE A 60 -4.63 2.51 -13.10
CA ILE A 60 -5.51 1.40 -13.50
C ILE A 60 -4.72 0.11 -13.70
N ILE A 61 -3.61 0.17 -14.45
CA ILE A 61 -2.78 -0.99 -14.70
C ILE A 61 -2.18 -1.51 -13.38
N PHE A 62 -1.67 -0.63 -12.51
CA PHE A 62 -1.16 -1.02 -11.18
C PHE A 62 -2.23 -1.68 -10.30
N LYS A 63 -3.45 -1.15 -10.28
CA LYS A 63 -4.53 -1.68 -9.45
C LYS A 63 -4.99 -3.07 -9.87
N TYR A 64 -5.00 -3.35 -11.17
CA TYR A 64 -5.77 -4.48 -11.68
C TYR A 64 -4.98 -5.48 -12.52
N ASP A 65 -3.77 -5.15 -13.00
CA ASP A 65 -2.92 -6.10 -13.70
C ASP A 65 -2.23 -7.05 -12.70
N PRO A 66 -2.59 -8.35 -12.64
CA PRO A 66 -2.01 -9.29 -11.70
C PRO A 66 -0.50 -9.46 -11.90
N ASN A 67 0.02 -9.28 -13.13
CA ASN A 67 1.43 -9.45 -13.42
C ASN A 67 2.30 -8.34 -12.81
N ILE A 68 1.71 -7.21 -12.40
CA ILE A 68 2.44 -6.19 -11.64
C ILE A 68 2.62 -6.63 -10.20
N MET A 69 1.61 -7.25 -9.59
CA MET A 69 1.68 -7.69 -8.20
C MET A 69 2.78 -8.75 -8.01
N GLU A 70 2.99 -9.61 -9.02
CA GLU A 70 4.08 -10.61 -9.03
C GLU A 70 5.49 -10.01 -8.95
N MET A 71 5.65 -8.71 -9.20
CA MET A 71 6.96 -8.03 -9.11
C MET A 71 7.36 -7.70 -7.67
N PHE A 72 6.42 -7.80 -6.72
CA PHE A 72 6.61 -7.37 -5.34
C PHE A 72 6.77 -8.55 -4.39
N THR A 73 7.43 -8.28 -3.26
CA THR A 73 7.45 -9.22 -2.13
C THR A 73 6.01 -9.44 -1.67
N ASN A 74 5.55 -10.68 -1.71
CA ASN A 74 4.22 -11.07 -1.27
C ASN A 74 4.32 -11.95 -0.03
N ILE A 75 3.38 -11.74 0.88
CA ILE A 75 3.27 -12.46 2.14
C ILE A 75 1.85 -12.99 2.23
N GLU A 76 1.73 -14.28 2.51
CA GLU A 76 0.43 -14.92 2.75
C GLU A 76 -0.18 -14.38 4.05
N VAL A 77 -1.49 -14.11 4.02
CA VAL A 77 -2.26 -13.71 5.19
C VAL A 77 -3.18 -14.86 5.56
N THR A 78 -2.91 -15.48 6.71
CA THR A 78 -3.71 -16.60 7.19
C THR A 78 -5.04 -16.13 7.77
N GLN A 79 -6.01 -17.03 7.89
CA GLN A 79 -7.27 -16.73 8.57
C GLN A 79 -7.05 -16.35 10.05
N ASP A 80 -6.03 -16.92 10.71
CA ASP A 80 -5.68 -16.57 12.09
C ASP A 80 -5.18 -15.12 12.20
N ASP A 81 -4.44 -14.63 11.20
CA ASP A 81 -4.02 -13.23 11.17
C ASP A 81 -5.21 -12.28 10.98
N ILE A 82 -6.18 -12.67 10.16
CA ILE A 82 -7.43 -11.92 9.95
C ILE A 82 -8.26 -11.89 11.24
N ASN A 83 -8.47 -13.05 11.87
CA ASN A 83 -9.23 -13.18 13.11
C ASN A 83 -8.59 -12.32 14.21
N TRP A 84 -7.28 -12.42 14.37
CA TRP A 84 -6.52 -11.62 15.32
C TRP A 84 -6.67 -10.11 15.04
N ALA A 85 -6.60 -9.68 13.78
CA ALA A 85 -6.77 -8.27 13.42
C ALA A 85 -8.19 -7.76 13.68
N GLN A 86 -9.22 -8.57 13.41
CA GLN A 86 -10.61 -8.25 13.72
C GLN A 86 -10.85 -8.13 15.23
N GLU A 87 -10.23 -8.98 16.04
CA GLU A 87 -10.26 -8.86 17.50
C GLU A 87 -9.63 -7.53 17.97
N GLN A 88 -8.50 -7.10 17.38
CA GLN A 88 -7.91 -5.80 17.69
C GLN A 88 -8.85 -4.65 17.35
N ILE A 89 -9.46 -4.67 16.16
CA ILE A 89 -10.46 -3.67 15.77
C ILE A 89 -11.62 -3.61 16.76
N THR A 90 -12.12 -4.77 17.17
CA THR A 90 -13.22 -4.87 18.17
C THR A 90 -12.81 -4.25 19.51
N ARG A 91 -11.57 -4.48 19.97
CA ARG A 91 -11.04 -3.86 21.20
C ARG A 91 -10.94 -2.34 21.06
N PHE A 92 -10.49 -1.82 19.93
CA PHE A 92 -10.43 -0.37 19.68
C PHE A 92 -11.80 0.29 19.57
N GLU A 93 -12.78 -0.38 18.99
CA GLU A 93 -14.15 0.15 18.94
C GLU A 93 -14.76 0.22 20.35
N ALA A 94 -14.46 -0.75 21.22
CA ALA A 94 -14.89 -0.75 22.61
C ALA A 94 -14.32 0.42 23.43
N THR A 95 -13.18 1.01 23.03
CA THR A 95 -12.62 2.21 23.67
C THR A 95 -13.22 3.52 23.14
N GLY A 96 -14.24 3.44 22.27
CA GLY A 96 -14.95 4.61 21.73
C GLY A 96 -14.25 5.25 20.54
N VAL A 97 -13.25 4.58 19.94
CA VAL A 97 -12.53 5.10 18.79
C VAL A 97 -13.32 4.77 17.52
N TYR A 98 -14.21 5.68 17.11
CA TYR A 98 -15.09 5.59 15.93
C TYR A 98 -14.37 5.40 14.58
N ARG A 99 -13.03 5.31 14.55
CA ARG A 99 -12.20 5.35 13.34
C ARG A 99 -12.34 4.12 12.43
N TYR A 100 -12.99 3.06 12.89
CA TYR A 100 -12.99 1.75 12.23
C TYR A 100 -14.36 1.23 11.78
N ARG A 101 -15.44 1.95 12.08
CA ARG A 101 -16.78 1.50 11.75
C ARG A 101 -17.03 1.59 10.24
N GLY A 102 -17.40 0.46 9.63
CA GLY A 102 -17.77 0.39 8.21
C GLY A 102 -16.60 0.52 7.24
N VAL A 103 -15.36 0.35 7.71
CA VAL A 103 -14.15 0.28 6.89
C VAL A 103 -13.43 -1.04 7.16
N GLU A 104 -12.77 -1.59 6.15
CA GLU A 104 -12.02 -2.84 6.24
C GLU A 104 -10.66 -2.65 6.91
N ALA A 105 -10.66 -1.98 8.07
CA ALA A 105 -9.44 -1.60 8.78
C ALA A 105 -8.63 -2.80 9.28
N TYR A 106 -9.29 -3.95 9.49
CA TYR A 106 -8.61 -5.19 9.86
C TYR A 106 -7.59 -5.61 8.79
N LYS A 107 -7.79 -5.28 7.50
CA LYS A 107 -6.81 -5.57 6.43
C LYS A 107 -5.51 -4.78 6.64
N GLY A 108 -5.63 -3.55 7.13
CA GLY A 108 -4.47 -2.72 7.46
C GLY A 108 -3.67 -3.32 8.61
N VAL A 109 -4.38 -3.67 9.69
CA VAL A 109 -3.81 -4.27 10.92
C VAL A 109 -3.20 -5.66 10.64
N ALA A 110 -3.86 -6.49 9.83
CA ALA A 110 -3.33 -7.78 9.40
C ALA A 110 -2.07 -7.60 8.52
N GLY A 111 -2.09 -6.63 7.60
CA GLY A 111 -0.94 -6.30 6.75
C GLY A 111 0.29 -5.88 7.54
N GLU A 112 0.12 -4.95 8.49
CA GLU A 112 1.17 -4.53 9.41
C GLU A 112 1.76 -5.72 10.17
N ARG A 113 0.90 -6.57 10.76
CA ARG A 113 1.33 -7.77 11.48
C ARG A 113 2.19 -8.71 10.63
N VAL A 114 1.72 -9.08 9.44
CA VAL A 114 2.43 -10.07 8.61
C VAL A 114 3.74 -9.51 8.07
N ILE A 115 3.78 -8.21 7.72
CA ILE A 115 4.99 -7.52 7.28
C ILE A 115 6.00 -7.43 8.43
N SER A 116 5.56 -7.04 9.62
CA SER A 116 6.43 -6.98 10.81
C SER A 116 7.06 -8.33 11.13
N ARG A 117 6.29 -9.44 11.06
CA ARG A 117 6.85 -10.80 11.21
C ARG A 117 7.85 -11.15 10.11
N TYR A 118 7.56 -10.79 8.86
CA TYR A 118 8.46 -11.01 7.73
C TYR A 118 9.80 -10.28 7.92
N ILE A 119 9.76 -9.00 8.34
CA ILE A 119 10.97 -8.23 8.67
C ILE A 119 11.72 -8.85 9.86
N MET A 120 11.01 -9.24 10.92
CA MET A 120 11.61 -9.84 12.12
C MET A 120 12.39 -11.12 11.80
N ASN A 121 11.90 -11.94 10.87
CA ASN A 121 12.59 -13.15 10.44
C ASN A 121 13.92 -12.85 9.72
N MET A 122 14.04 -11.69 9.09
CA MET A 122 15.28 -11.24 8.44
C MET A 122 16.20 -10.46 9.38
N PHE A 123 15.61 -9.71 10.32
CA PHE A 123 16.27 -8.86 11.29
C PHE A 123 15.71 -9.16 12.69
N PRO A 124 16.24 -10.17 13.39
CA PRO A 124 15.72 -10.60 14.69
C PRO A 124 15.78 -9.51 15.77
N ASP A 125 16.62 -8.50 15.58
CA ASP A 125 16.85 -7.40 16.51
C ASP A 125 15.84 -6.25 16.38
N ILE A 126 14.81 -6.36 15.53
CA ILE A 126 13.78 -5.32 15.47
C ILE A 126 13.03 -5.21 16.79
N VAL A 127 12.69 -3.97 17.15
CA VAL A 127 11.82 -3.67 18.28
C VAL A 127 10.46 -3.25 17.74
N LEU A 128 9.45 -4.06 17.98
CA LEU A 128 8.07 -3.70 17.68
C LEU A 128 7.55 -2.70 18.72
N ASN A 129 6.71 -1.76 18.31
CA ASN A 129 5.98 -0.93 19.25
C ASN A 129 4.86 -1.78 19.87
N THR A 130 5.09 -2.27 21.09
CA THR A 130 4.31 -3.32 21.77
C THR A 130 2.83 -3.02 21.98
N PRO A 131 2.03 -4.09 22.14
CA PRO A 131 1.64 -5.00 21.06
C PRO A 131 0.81 -4.22 20.04
N ILE A 132 0.76 -4.69 18.79
CA ILE A 132 -0.12 -4.14 17.76
C ILE A 132 -1.55 -4.01 18.35
N GLY A 133 -1.89 -2.78 18.73
CA GLY A 133 -3.19 -2.40 19.29
C GLY A 133 -3.45 -2.39 20.80
N GLU A 134 -2.45 -2.37 21.68
CA GLU A 134 -2.70 -2.11 23.12
C GLU A 134 -1.96 -0.87 23.70
N GLY A 135 -1.29 -0.09 22.86
CA GLY A 135 -0.64 1.15 23.29
C GLY A 135 -1.64 2.26 23.67
N HIS A 136 -1.54 2.78 24.89
CA HIS A 136 -2.11 4.07 25.30
C HIS A 136 -1.22 5.27 24.91
N ALA A 137 -0.03 4.98 24.39
CA ALA A 137 0.96 5.96 23.93
C ALA A 137 0.86 6.15 22.42
N ILE A 138 1.36 7.30 21.97
CA ILE A 138 1.35 7.77 20.58
C ILE A 138 1.86 6.67 19.63
N ASP A 139 1.28 6.64 18.43
CA ASP A 139 1.62 5.77 17.29
C ASP A 139 3.03 6.13 16.76
N GLU A 140 4.06 5.86 17.59
CA GLU A 140 5.43 6.36 17.41
C GLU A 140 6.15 5.70 16.23
N PHE A 141 5.93 4.40 16.02
CA PHE A 141 6.40 3.60 14.89
C PHE A 141 5.72 2.22 14.97
N ASP A 142 5.75 1.44 13.90
CA ASP A 142 5.32 0.03 13.92
C ASP A 142 6.47 -0.88 14.36
N PHE A 143 7.66 -0.60 13.83
CA PHE A 143 8.90 -1.22 14.30
C PHE A 143 10.08 -0.24 14.22
N ARG A 144 11.13 -0.56 14.97
CA ARG A 144 12.43 0.08 14.89
C ARG A 144 13.51 -0.96 14.62
N LEU A 145 14.50 -0.62 13.81
CA LEU A 145 15.75 -1.37 13.71
C LEU A 145 16.90 -0.42 14.03
N GLY A 146 17.50 -0.63 15.19
CA GLY A 146 18.47 0.31 15.72
C GLY A 146 17.88 1.69 16.00
N GLU A 147 18.41 2.72 15.35
CA GLU A 147 17.86 4.08 15.45
C GLU A 147 16.79 4.38 14.40
N LEU A 148 16.62 3.50 13.40
CA LEU A 148 15.70 3.70 12.31
C LEU A 148 14.29 3.30 12.73
N THR A 149 13.36 4.25 12.65
CA THR A 149 11.94 4.09 12.91
C THR A 149 11.17 3.87 11.61
N CYS A 150 10.22 2.94 11.63
CA CYS A 150 9.47 2.55 10.45
C CYS A 150 7.97 2.47 10.71
N ASP A 151 7.19 2.85 9.70
CA ASP A 151 5.73 2.83 9.72
C ASP A 151 5.22 2.10 8.47
N ILE A 152 4.31 1.16 8.64
CA ILE A 152 3.73 0.31 7.60
C ILE A 152 2.33 0.83 7.32
N LYS A 153 2.09 1.22 6.07
CA LYS A 153 0.78 1.68 5.62
C LYS A 153 0.28 0.79 4.50
N CYS A 154 -0.82 0.11 4.76
CA CYS A 154 -1.42 -0.83 3.84
C CYS A 154 -2.68 -0.25 3.19
N SER A 155 -2.71 -0.26 1.85
CA SER A 155 -3.92 0.00 1.08
C SER A 155 -4.88 -1.19 1.23
N THR A 156 -6.03 -0.95 1.87
CA THR A 156 -6.98 -2.01 2.25
C THR A 156 -7.98 -2.39 1.16
N GLN A 157 -8.08 -1.60 0.08
CA GLN A 157 -9.02 -1.83 -1.01
C GLN A 157 -8.32 -1.84 -2.35
N LEU A 158 -8.76 -2.71 -3.26
CA LEU A 158 -8.11 -2.93 -4.55
C LEU A 158 -8.08 -1.68 -5.44
N HIS A 159 -9.09 -0.82 -5.35
CA HIS A 159 -9.18 0.37 -6.18
C HIS A 159 -8.30 1.53 -5.68
N TYR A 160 -7.70 1.42 -4.50
CA TYR A 160 -6.75 2.40 -4.00
C TYR A 160 -5.35 2.14 -4.59
N ALA A 161 -4.77 3.20 -5.16
CA ALA A 161 -3.39 3.23 -5.65
C ALA A 161 -2.51 4.12 -4.76
N SER A 162 -2.92 4.31 -3.50
CA SER A 162 -2.31 5.24 -2.57
C SER A 162 -2.44 4.75 -1.14
N ILE A 163 -1.47 5.10 -0.29
CA ILE A 163 -1.59 5.04 1.17
C ILE A 163 -1.93 6.43 1.70
N THR A 164 -2.48 6.47 2.91
CA THR A 164 -2.92 7.73 3.53
C THR A 164 -2.41 7.86 4.96
N PRO A 165 -1.14 8.26 5.16
CA PRO A 165 -0.59 8.64 6.47
C PRO A 165 -1.29 9.90 7.02
N LYS A 166 -1.44 9.99 8.34
CA LYS A 166 -2.14 11.12 9.00
C LYS A 166 -1.18 12.29 9.18
N VAL A 167 -1.51 13.45 8.60
CA VAL A 167 -0.61 14.62 8.62
C VAL A 167 -0.21 15.02 10.04
N ALA A 168 -1.18 15.05 10.97
CA ALA A 168 -0.91 15.42 12.36
C ALA A 168 0.08 14.46 13.03
N VAL A 169 -0.09 13.15 12.82
CA VAL A 169 0.78 12.11 13.40
C VAL A 169 2.17 12.17 12.80
N GLU A 170 2.26 12.24 11.46
CA GLU A 170 3.55 12.19 10.79
C GLU A 170 4.38 13.45 11.01
N ASN A 171 3.75 14.61 11.22
CA ASN A 171 4.49 15.85 11.48
C ASN A 171 4.92 15.99 12.95
N GLU A 172 4.18 15.38 13.88
CA GLU A 172 4.52 15.39 15.31
C GLU A 172 5.59 14.35 15.63
N THR A 173 5.44 13.13 15.08
CA THR A 173 6.37 12.02 15.25
C THR A 173 6.72 11.44 13.88
N PRO A 174 7.65 12.08 13.15
CA PRO A 174 8.10 11.59 11.84
C PRO A 174 8.90 10.29 12.00
N LYS A 175 8.70 9.38 11.06
CA LYS A 175 9.47 8.13 10.97
C LYS A 175 10.50 8.23 9.86
N ASP A 176 11.59 7.49 9.98
CA ASP A 176 12.64 7.49 8.95
C ASP A 176 12.11 6.91 7.64
N TYR A 177 11.36 5.81 7.72
CA TYR A 177 10.84 5.11 6.56
C TYR A 177 9.37 4.72 6.70
N TYR A 178 8.66 4.84 5.59
CA TYR A 178 7.27 4.45 5.45
C TYR A 178 7.17 3.35 4.39
N ILE A 179 6.75 2.17 4.81
CA ILE A 179 6.58 1.01 3.94
C ILE A 179 5.16 1.03 3.37
N GLY A 180 5.07 1.18 2.05
CA GLY A 180 3.83 1.10 1.31
C GLY A 180 3.48 -0.35 1.00
N ALA A 181 2.31 -0.78 1.44
CA ALA A 181 1.79 -2.12 1.19
C ALA A 181 0.39 -2.10 0.58
N ARG A 182 -0.02 -3.25 0.04
CA ARG A 182 -1.34 -3.45 -0.54
C ARG A 182 -1.89 -4.81 -0.15
N PHE A 183 -3.10 -4.83 0.39
CA PHE A 183 -3.85 -6.05 0.64
C PHE A 183 -4.53 -6.51 -0.65
N ASP A 184 -4.45 -7.79 -0.95
CA ASP A 184 -5.08 -8.42 -2.10
C ASP A 184 -5.92 -9.61 -1.64
N ASP A 185 -7.23 -9.43 -1.78
CA ASP A 185 -8.28 -10.35 -1.41
C ASP A 185 -9.11 -10.80 -2.63
N ARG A 186 -8.54 -10.68 -3.85
CA ARG A 186 -9.18 -11.17 -5.08
C ARG A 186 -9.46 -12.67 -5.05
N ASP A 187 -8.67 -13.41 -4.30
CA ASP A 187 -8.89 -14.81 -3.95
C ASP A 187 -9.04 -14.92 -2.43
N PRO A 188 -10.28 -14.96 -1.89
CA PRO A 188 -10.52 -15.00 -0.46
C PRO A 188 -9.90 -16.19 0.28
N GLU A 189 -9.63 -17.29 -0.44
CA GLU A 189 -8.96 -18.48 0.10
C GLU A 189 -7.43 -18.32 0.17
N ASN A 190 -6.88 -17.33 -0.54
CA ASN A 190 -5.44 -17.09 -0.67
C ASN A 190 -5.11 -15.60 -0.52
N ASN A 191 -5.53 -14.99 0.59
CA ASN A 191 -5.25 -13.58 0.88
C ASN A 191 -3.75 -13.29 0.93
N ARG A 192 -3.34 -12.17 0.34
CA ARG A 192 -1.93 -11.76 0.28
C ARG A 192 -1.77 -10.29 0.61
N VAL A 193 -0.60 -9.95 1.14
CA VAL A 193 -0.13 -8.57 1.24
C VAL A 193 1.13 -8.43 0.41
N TYR A 194 1.13 -7.42 -0.45
CA TYR A 194 2.26 -7.06 -1.31
C TYR A 194 2.97 -5.85 -0.72
N ILE A 195 4.26 -5.97 -0.44
CA ILE A 195 5.12 -4.84 -0.09
C ILE A 195 5.56 -4.15 -1.38
N ILE A 196 4.99 -2.97 -1.63
CA ILE A 196 5.21 -2.24 -2.87
C ILE A 196 6.58 -1.55 -2.85
N GLY A 197 6.96 -1.00 -1.70
CA GLY A 197 8.18 -0.22 -1.58
C GLY A 197 8.19 0.66 -0.35
N TYR A 198 9.02 1.69 -0.39
CA TYR A 198 9.15 2.64 0.72
C TYR A 198 9.36 4.08 0.26
N LEU A 199 9.12 5.01 1.17
CA LEU A 199 9.47 6.43 1.06
C LEU A 199 10.00 6.94 2.40
N THR A 200 10.73 8.04 2.37
CA THR A 200 11.13 8.79 3.57
C THR A 200 10.04 9.78 3.99
N HIS A 201 10.14 10.32 5.22
CA HIS A 201 9.24 11.37 5.67
C HIS A 201 9.25 12.61 4.76
N GLU A 202 10.44 13.07 4.34
CA GLU A 202 10.61 14.25 3.48
C GLU A 202 9.82 14.10 2.17
N GLU A 203 9.85 12.89 1.59
CA GLU A 203 9.13 12.59 0.36
C GLU A 203 7.62 12.57 0.57
N ILE A 204 7.14 11.98 1.68
CA ILE A 204 5.71 11.94 2.01
C ILE A 204 5.15 13.35 2.27
N ALA A 205 5.91 14.20 2.94
CA ALA A 205 5.50 15.58 3.23
C ALA A 205 5.29 16.42 1.96
N GLY A 206 5.85 16.00 0.82
CA GLY A 206 5.65 16.62 -0.49
C GLY A 206 4.32 16.28 -1.19
N TYR A 207 3.53 15.33 -0.67
CA TYR A 207 2.28 14.92 -1.31
C TYR A 207 1.11 15.84 -1.00
N ARG A 208 0.09 15.78 -1.86
CA ARG A 208 -1.17 16.48 -1.65
C ARG A 208 -1.82 16.03 -0.35
N VAL A 209 -2.36 17.00 0.39
CA VAL A 209 -3.21 16.72 1.55
C VAL A 209 -4.67 16.58 1.13
N LEU A 210 -5.30 15.48 1.54
CA LEU A 210 -6.73 15.23 1.43
C LEU A 210 -7.40 15.31 2.80
N GLN A 211 -8.63 15.81 2.83
CA GLN A 211 -9.49 15.73 4.01
C GLN A 211 -10.33 14.47 3.95
N ARG A 212 -10.20 13.58 4.94
CA ARG A 212 -11.05 12.40 5.11
C ARG A 212 -11.56 12.35 6.54
N TYR A 213 -12.88 12.21 6.72
CA TYR A 213 -13.51 12.12 8.04
C TYR A 213 -13.14 13.28 8.99
N GLY A 214 -12.93 14.48 8.44
CA GLY A 214 -12.53 15.67 9.22
C GLY A 214 -11.05 15.76 9.59
N THR A 215 -10.23 14.81 9.13
CA THR A 215 -8.79 14.75 9.41
C THR A 215 -7.97 14.88 8.12
N PRO A 216 -6.84 15.62 8.12
CA PRO A 216 -5.93 15.70 6.98
C PRO A 216 -5.03 14.46 6.86
N TYR A 217 -4.89 13.95 5.63
CA TYR A 217 -4.02 12.83 5.27
C TYR A 217 -3.17 13.19 4.05
N TYR A 218 -1.93 12.70 4.00
CA TYR A 218 -1.13 12.74 2.77
C TYR A 218 -1.69 11.71 1.77
N GLU A 219 -1.89 12.07 0.51
CA GLU A 219 -2.28 11.15 -0.57
C GLU A 219 -1.04 10.62 -1.27
N VAL A 220 -0.36 9.65 -0.65
CA VAL A 220 0.92 9.13 -1.16
C VAL A 220 0.65 8.05 -2.18
N SER A 221 1.09 8.25 -3.43
CA SER A 221 0.91 7.24 -4.48
C SER A 221 1.82 6.05 -4.25
N LEU A 222 1.26 4.85 -4.35
CA LEU A 222 2.05 3.62 -4.31
C LEU A 222 2.97 3.49 -5.53
N LEU A 223 2.65 4.14 -6.66
CA LEU A 223 3.46 4.13 -7.89
C LEU A 223 4.82 4.82 -7.76
N ASP A 224 4.95 5.69 -6.76
CA ASP A 224 6.12 6.55 -6.58
C ASP A 224 7.10 5.95 -5.53
N MET A 225 6.79 4.76 -4.98
CA MET A 225 7.59 4.08 -3.98
C MET A 225 8.95 3.62 -4.52
N HIS A 226 9.99 3.72 -3.70
CA HIS A 226 11.30 3.12 -3.97
C HIS A 226 11.27 1.61 -3.85
N ASN A 227 12.24 0.94 -4.45
CA ASN A 227 12.33 -0.51 -4.38
C ASN A 227 12.57 -0.98 -2.94
N PHE A 228 11.72 -1.88 -2.45
CA PHE A 228 11.81 -2.40 -1.10
C PHE A 228 13.17 -3.06 -0.78
N ASN A 229 13.84 -3.66 -1.76
CA ASN A 229 15.16 -4.26 -1.56
C ASN A 229 16.23 -3.23 -1.16
N ASP A 230 16.09 -1.97 -1.58
CA ASP A 230 17.01 -0.91 -1.20
C ASP A 230 16.86 -0.60 0.30
N LEU A 231 15.63 -0.61 0.82
CA LEU A 231 15.38 -0.49 2.27
C LEU A 231 15.98 -1.66 3.05
N LEU A 232 15.85 -2.89 2.55
CA LEU A 232 16.48 -4.05 3.19
C LEU A 232 18.01 -3.93 3.22
N ASN A 233 18.63 -3.30 2.21
CA ASN A 233 20.07 -3.05 2.22
C ASN A 233 20.44 -1.99 3.25
N ILE A 234 19.68 -0.89 3.35
CA ILE A 234 19.84 0.13 4.40
C ILE A 234 19.79 -0.51 5.79
N PHE A 235 18.83 -1.41 6.01
CA PHE A 235 18.70 -2.15 7.28
C PHE A 235 19.91 -3.03 7.59
N ARG A 236 20.46 -3.75 6.60
CA ARG A 236 21.68 -4.56 6.77
C ARG A 236 22.88 -3.70 7.12
N GLU A 237 23.09 -2.62 6.38
CA GLU A 237 24.20 -1.69 6.61
C GLU A 237 24.12 -1.04 7.99
N ASN A 238 22.91 -0.73 8.48
CA ASN A 238 22.73 -0.20 9.83
C ASN A 238 23.01 -1.24 10.92
N ASN A 239 22.69 -2.51 10.68
CA ASN A 239 22.91 -3.58 11.65
C ASN A 239 24.38 -3.99 11.76
N GLU A 240 25.14 -3.94 10.65
CA GLU A 240 26.57 -4.27 10.63
C GLU A 240 27.48 -3.22 11.28
N GLN A 241 27.00 -1.98 11.46
CA GLN A 241 27.74 -0.90 12.11
C GLN A 241 27.68 -0.94 13.64
N ARG A 242 27.02 -1.95 14.23
CA ARG A 242 26.84 -2.14 15.67
C ARG A 242 27.68 -3.30 16.20
#